data_AF-A0A2V6MIU5-F1
#
_entry.id   AF-A0A2V6MIU5-F1
#
_cell.length_a   1.000
_cell.length_b   1.000
_cell.length_c   1.000
_cell.angle_alpha   90.00
_cell.angle_beta   90.00
_cell.angle_gamma   90.00
#
_symmetry.space_group_name_H-M   'P 1'
#
loop_
_entity.id
_entity.type
_entity.pdbx_description
1 polymer ?
#
loop_
_entity_poly.entity_id
_entity_poly.type
_entity_poly.pdbx_seq_one_letter_code
_entity_poly.pdbx_strand_id
1 'polypeptide(L)'
;MRVASRPGRRWQLDDVHIDSGEVEIQTYTPSPEPSPAKPWFHVFLPQRVYLKHVEANPADVTWRFRGDKGGFFGTDLAITPHGRDFTYQASGGTLKMALIPNLQLRDTHLLITRKLLTLYNLDLQPRDKPTGSIHAEGKAGTGEDRSIDFNFNFEHIPVEEWLPKGWREHVRGNASGKISWRGKDPKLENSTGEATLRLDGGRIIELPFLENVAKITKAKALERLTLNDCSFALEWNYPRAEIKNIAIEEKGKFRAQGRIQVEKKELSGAIELGVARYLLDWLPKPEEVFPHKHDDYLWTTVHLSGTIEAPQQDLSSRIMEVLKENPGAALGLLLREFGEWLKNAFGGE
;
A
#
# COMPACT_ATOMS: atom_id res chain seq x y z
N MET A 1 -5.81 41.26 22.81
CA MET A 1 -6.19 42.04 21.61
C MET A 1 -5.71 43.48 21.76
N ARG A 2 -4.67 43.93 21.05
CA ARG A 2 -4.31 45.36 20.96
C ARG A 2 -4.73 45.85 19.58
N VAL A 3 -5.68 46.78 19.53
CA VAL A 3 -6.19 47.37 18.29
C VAL A 3 -5.61 48.77 18.15
N ALA A 4 -4.66 48.95 17.23
CA ALA A 4 -4.22 50.27 16.79
C ALA A 4 -4.96 50.62 15.49
N SER A 5 -5.66 51.76 15.43
CA SER A 5 -6.55 52.11 14.31
C SER A 5 -6.11 53.35 13.50
N ARG A 6 -5.91 53.13 12.18
CA ARG A 6 -5.90 54.04 10.98
C ARG A 6 -4.61 54.85 10.69
N PRO A 7 -4.20 55.06 9.41
CA PRO A 7 -4.85 54.73 8.13
C PRO A 7 -4.30 53.44 7.48
N GLY A 8 -5.17 52.72 6.77
CA GLY A 8 -4.99 51.32 6.37
C GLY A 8 -5.54 50.40 7.46
N ARG A 9 -6.79 49.94 7.32
CA ARG A 9 -7.44 49.10 8.34
C ARG A 9 -6.80 47.72 8.32
N ARG A 10 -5.76 47.54 9.14
CA ARG A 10 -4.96 46.33 9.24
C ARG A 10 -5.16 45.74 10.62
N TRP A 11 -5.56 44.47 10.68
CA TRP A 11 -5.44 43.70 11.91
C TRP A 11 -4.19 42.85 11.84
N GLN A 12 -3.47 42.79 12.96
CA GLN A 12 -2.36 41.88 13.17
C GLN A 12 -2.74 41.03 14.38
N LEU A 13 -2.88 39.74 14.14
CA LEU A 13 -3.15 38.75 15.17
C LEU A 13 -1.86 37.96 15.32
N ASP A 14 -1.29 38.04 16.52
CA ASP A 14 -0.06 37.31 16.83
C ASP A 14 -0.39 35.81 16.97
N ASP A 15 -1.39 35.48 17.80
CA ASP A 15 -1.81 34.11 18.05
C ASP A 15 -3.32 33.98 17.88
N VAL A 16 -3.74 32.95 17.16
CA VAL A 16 -5.15 32.52 17.04
C VAL A 16 -5.24 31.08 17.51
N HIS A 17 -5.94 30.87 18.62
CA HIS A 17 -6.23 29.54 19.12
C HIS A 17 -7.67 29.15 18.74
N ILE A 18 -7.82 27.96 18.17
CA ILE A 18 -9.09 27.39 17.76
C ILE A 18 -9.32 26.13 18.61
N ASP A 19 -10.38 26.14 19.40
CA ASP A 19 -10.72 25.03 20.32
C ASP A 19 -10.94 23.70 19.58
N SER A 20 -11.47 23.75 18.35
CA SER A 20 -11.57 22.60 17.46
C SER A 20 -11.77 23.03 16.01
N GLY A 21 -11.18 22.33 15.05
CA GLY A 21 -11.34 22.61 13.61
C GLY A 21 -11.70 21.37 12.79
N GLU A 22 -12.54 21.54 11.78
CA GLU A 22 -12.73 20.55 10.71
C GLU A 22 -12.41 21.21 9.37
N VAL A 23 -11.54 20.58 8.60
CA VAL A 23 -11.16 20.99 7.25
C VAL A 23 -11.45 19.83 6.31
N GLU A 24 -12.28 20.07 5.30
CA GLU A 24 -12.51 19.11 4.21
C GLU A 24 -11.77 19.56 2.95
N ILE A 25 -10.87 18.71 2.46
CA ILE A 25 -10.18 18.87 1.18
C ILE A 25 -11.12 18.35 0.10
N GLN A 26 -11.64 19.27 -0.70
CA GLN A 26 -12.52 18.95 -1.83
C GLN A 26 -11.81 19.25 -3.16
N THR A 27 -11.93 18.34 -4.13
CA THR A 27 -11.61 18.63 -5.53
C THR A 27 -12.72 19.48 -6.11
N TYR A 28 -12.58 20.80 -6.01
CA TYR A 28 -13.61 21.73 -6.42
C TYR A 28 -13.54 22.06 -7.92
N THR A 29 -14.68 22.01 -8.61
CA THR A 29 -14.88 22.73 -9.87
C THR A 29 -15.47 24.10 -9.53
N PRO A 30 -14.81 25.22 -9.85
CA PRO A 30 -15.29 26.56 -9.49
C PRO A 30 -16.71 26.84 -9.97
N SER A 31 -17.66 26.88 -9.03
CA SER A 31 -19.00 27.43 -9.24
C SER A 31 -19.11 28.68 -8.36
N PRO A 32 -18.79 29.88 -8.88
CA PRO A 32 -18.73 31.08 -8.07
C PRO A 32 -20.08 31.32 -7.38
N GLU A 33 -20.15 31.06 -6.08
CA GLU A 33 -21.27 31.53 -5.28
C GLU A 33 -21.24 33.06 -5.26
N PRO A 34 -22.38 33.72 -5.48
CA PRO A 34 -22.45 35.17 -5.42
C PRO A 34 -21.99 35.62 -4.02
N SER A 35 -20.98 36.49 -3.97
CA SER A 35 -20.48 37.02 -2.70
C SER A 35 -21.65 37.63 -1.93
N PRO A 36 -21.89 37.23 -0.67
CA PRO A 36 -22.99 37.75 0.12
C PRO A 36 -22.90 39.28 0.21
N ALA A 37 -24.06 39.95 0.20
CA ALA A 37 -24.13 41.40 0.29
C ALA A 37 -23.36 41.89 1.52
N LYS A 38 -22.51 42.91 1.34
CA LYS A 38 -21.64 43.41 2.42
C LYS A 38 -22.51 43.84 3.61
N PRO A 39 -22.32 43.24 4.79
CA PRO A 39 -23.11 43.60 5.97
C PRO A 39 -22.85 45.06 6.38
N TRP A 40 -23.80 45.67 7.10
CA TRP A 40 -23.74 47.07 7.54
C TRP A 40 -22.46 47.40 8.35
N PHE A 41 -21.90 46.41 9.03
CA PHE A 41 -20.67 46.55 9.82
C PHE A 41 -19.38 46.34 9.02
N HIS A 42 -19.43 46.10 7.70
CA HIS A 42 -18.24 45.93 6.85
C HIS A 42 -17.31 47.18 6.87
N VAL A 43 -17.84 48.35 7.22
CA VAL A 43 -17.04 49.58 7.44
C VAL A 43 -16.12 49.46 8.66
N PHE A 44 -16.41 48.57 9.60
CA PHE A 44 -15.59 48.33 10.80
C PHE A 44 -14.61 47.17 10.62
N LEU A 45 -14.78 46.33 9.60
CA LEU A 45 -13.89 45.21 9.32
C LEU A 45 -12.54 45.68 8.75
N PRO A 46 -11.44 44.97 9.08
CA PRO A 46 -10.15 45.23 8.49
C PRO A 46 -10.18 44.93 6.98
N GLN A 47 -9.40 45.71 6.22
CA GLN A 47 -9.16 45.43 4.79
C GLN A 47 -8.10 44.34 4.60
N ARG A 48 -7.22 44.15 5.60
CA ARG A 48 -6.22 43.09 5.62
C ARG A 48 -6.05 42.54 7.03
N VAL A 49 -6.05 41.22 7.14
CA VAL A 49 -5.70 40.50 8.38
C VAL A 49 -4.35 39.84 8.14
N TYR A 50 -3.41 40.06 9.06
CA TYR A 50 -2.13 39.37 9.09
C TYR A 50 -2.13 38.47 10.32
N LEU A 51 -2.03 37.18 10.07
CA LEU A 51 -1.89 36.15 11.09
C LEU A 51 -0.38 35.89 11.23
N LYS A 52 0.13 35.70 12.45
CA LYS A 52 1.50 35.17 12.65
C LYS A 52 1.50 33.69 13.02
N HIS A 53 0.48 33.25 13.74
CA HIS A 53 0.38 31.88 14.22
C HIS A 53 -1.09 31.50 14.42
N VAL A 54 -1.45 30.29 13.99
CA VAL A 54 -2.77 29.69 14.21
C VAL A 54 -2.57 28.29 14.73
N GLU A 55 -3.26 27.93 15.80
CA GLU A 55 -3.28 26.58 16.36
C GLU A 55 -4.72 26.06 16.46
N ALA A 56 -4.92 24.78 16.17
CA ALA A 56 -6.19 24.10 16.32
C ALA A 56 -5.99 22.70 16.92
N ASN A 57 -6.47 22.50 18.15
CA ASN A 57 -6.24 21.30 18.94
C ASN A 57 -7.55 20.86 19.64
N PRO A 58 -8.33 19.89 19.09
CA PRO A 58 -8.02 19.07 17.93
C PRO A 58 -8.44 19.68 16.58
N ALA A 59 -7.74 19.29 15.52
CA ALA A 59 -8.12 19.52 14.13
C ALA A 59 -8.33 18.19 13.38
N ASP A 60 -9.41 18.12 12.63
CA ASP A 60 -9.71 17.06 11.68
C ASP A 60 -9.46 17.57 10.26
N VAL A 61 -8.59 16.89 9.51
CA VAL A 61 -8.30 17.17 8.10
C VAL A 61 -8.77 15.98 7.28
N THR A 62 -9.80 16.17 6.46
CA THR A 62 -10.53 15.07 5.82
C THR A 62 -10.57 15.22 4.31
N TRP A 63 -10.67 14.11 3.59
CA TRP A 63 -10.76 14.04 2.13
C TRP A 63 -11.56 12.81 1.69
N ARG A 64 -11.90 12.74 0.41
CA ARG A 64 -12.55 11.55 -0.18
C ARG A 64 -11.51 10.67 -0.85
N PHE A 65 -11.47 9.40 -0.47
CA PHE A 65 -10.65 8.37 -1.12
C PHE A 65 -11.53 7.19 -1.52
N ARG A 66 -11.60 6.90 -2.83
CA ARG A 66 -12.48 5.86 -3.41
C ARG A 66 -13.96 5.98 -2.98
N GLY A 67 -14.44 7.19 -2.75
CA GLY A 67 -15.81 7.47 -2.28
C GLY A 67 -15.96 7.55 -0.75
N ASP A 68 -15.04 6.94 0.00
CA ASP A 68 -15.05 6.91 1.46
C ASP A 68 -14.40 8.16 2.06
N LYS A 69 -14.87 8.57 3.25
CA LYS A 69 -14.24 9.65 4.03
C LYS A 69 -12.94 9.11 4.64
N GLY A 70 -11.82 9.65 4.20
CA GLY A 70 -10.51 9.46 4.82
C GLY A 70 -10.06 10.77 5.49
N GLY A 71 -9.07 10.70 6.36
CA GLY A 71 -8.55 11.89 7.01
C GLY A 71 -7.56 11.63 8.12
N PHE A 72 -6.93 12.70 8.56
CA PHE A 72 -6.32 12.79 9.88
C PHE A 72 -7.35 13.31 10.87
N PHE A 73 -7.54 12.59 11.97
CA PHE A 73 -8.53 12.92 12.99
C PHE A 73 -7.85 13.17 14.33
N GLY A 74 -8.25 14.23 15.02
CA GLY A 74 -7.74 14.59 16.34
C GLY A 74 -6.29 15.04 16.34
N THR A 75 -5.85 15.74 15.29
CA THR A 75 -4.47 16.23 15.19
C THR A 75 -4.27 17.56 15.90
N ASP A 76 -3.08 17.80 16.42
CA ASP A 76 -2.66 19.13 16.85
C ASP A 76 -2.08 19.84 15.62
N LEU A 77 -2.77 20.87 15.12
CA LEU A 77 -2.41 21.56 13.88
C LEU A 77 -1.93 22.98 14.15
N ALA A 78 -0.71 23.28 13.69
CA ALA A 78 -0.15 24.63 13.67
C ALA A 78 0.00 25.14 12.23
N ILE A 79 -0.41 26.39 12.00
CA ILE A 79 -0.31 27.07 10.72
C ILE A 79 0.47 28.36 10.90
N THR A 80 1.58 28.48 10.18
CA THR A 80 2.47 29.63 10.24
C THR A 80 2.62 30.26 8.85
N PRO A 81 2.65 31.59 8.72
CA PRO A 81 2.87 32.25 7.45
C PRO A 81 4.28 32.00 6.92
N HIS A 82 4.37 31.69 5.64
CA HIS A 82 5.61 31.57 4.88
C HIS A 82 5.54 32.53 3.67
N GLY A 83 5.93 33.78 3.90
CA GLY A 83 5.83 34.84 2.88
C GLY A 83 4.38 35.19 2.56
N ARG A 84 3.88 34.74 1.40
CA ARG A 84 2.47 34.89 0.99
C ARG A 84 1.65 33.61 1.14
N ASP A 85 2.32 32.52 1.49
CA ASP A 85 1.77 31.18 1.61
C ASP A 85 1.80 30.74 3.09
N PHE A 86 1.49 29.49 3.37
CA PHE A 86 1.43 28.94 4.72
C PHE A 86 2.16 27.61 4.83
N THR A 87 2.88 27.46 5.93
CA THR A 87 3.41 26.18 6.43
C THR A 87 2.43 25.58 7.42
N TYR A 88 2.24 24.28 7.32
CA TYR A 88 1.35 23.49 8.15
C TYR A 88 2.20 22.44 8.85
N GLN A 89 2.08 22.38 10.16
CA GLN A 89 2.71 21.35 10.97
C GLN A 89 1.62 20.65 11.76
N ALA A 90 1.61 19.33 11.74
CA ALA A 90 0.66 18.58 12.54
C ALA A 90 1.31 17.38 13.23
N SER A 91 0.84 17.08 14.43
CA SER A 91 1.28 15.92 15.20
C SER A 91 0.11 15.35 15.99
N GLY A 92 0.26 14.14 16.51
CA GLY A 92 -0.82 13.47 17.21
C GLY A 92 -1.98 13.10 16.29
N GLY A 93 -3.05 12.55 16.85
CA GLY A 93 -4.20 12.09 16.09
C GLY A 93 -3.97 10.77 15.33
N THR A 94 -4.87 10.47 14.39
CA THR A 94 -4.88 9.19 13.67
C THR A 94 -5.32 9.36 12.22
N LEU A 95 -4.53 8.83 11.29
CA LEU A 95 -4.93 8.61 9.92
C LEU A 95 -5.93 7.45 9.85
N LYS A 96 -7.12 7.72 9.29
CA LYS A 96 -8.13 6.71 8.98
C LYS A 96 -8.52 6.85 7.52
N MET A 97 -8.47 5.77 6.76
CA MET A 97 -8.91 5.75 5.36
C MET A 97 -9.18 4.32 4.90
N ALA A 98 -9.93 4.16 3.81
CA ALA A 98 -10.16 2.85 3.22
C ALA A 98 -8.83 2.20 2.76
N LEU A 99 -8.75 0.87 2.88
CA LEU A 99 -7.61 0.01 2.46
C LEU A 99 -6.31 0.15 3.26
N ILE A 100 -6.23 1.07 4.22
CA ILE A 100 -5.05 1.27 5.07
C ILE A 100 -5.51 1.18 6.53
N PRO A 101 -4.78 0.45 7.40
CA PRO A 101 -5.11 0.41 8.82
C PRO A 101 -4.97 1.79 9.48
N ASN A 102 -5.47 1.90 10.70
CA ASN A 102 -5.33 3.15 11.45
C ASN A 102 -3.85 3.38 11.81
N LEU A 103 -3.32 4.54 11.44
CA LEU A 103 -1.94 4.93 11.72
C LEU A 103 -1.91 6.17 12.58
N GLN A 104 -1.06 6.18 13.62
CA GLN A 104 -0.81 7.37 14.42
C GLN A 104 0.07 8.34 13.63
N LEU A 105 -0.33 9.61 13.58
CA LEU A 105 0.52 10.66 13.04
C LEU A 105 1.52 11.08 14.13
N ARG A 106 2.81 10.93 13.83
CA ARG A 106 3.90 11.33 14.71
C ARG A 106 4.27 12.79 14.45
N ASP A 107 4.51 13.12 13.20
CA ASP A 107 4.85 14.47 12.75
C ASP A 107 4.53 14.62 11.27
N THR A 108 4.18 15.83 10.85
CA THR A 108 4.15 16.20 9.44
C THR A 108 4.45 17.67 9.28
N HIS A 109 5.19 18.01 8.24
CA HIS A 109 5.48 19.38 7.85
C HIS A 109 5.24 19.56 6.35
N LEU A 110 4.37 20.51 6.03
CA LEU A 110 3.88 20.77 4.69
C LEU A 110 3.97 22.26 4.37
N LEU A 111 4.39 22.61 3.16
CA LEU A 111 4.23 23.94 2.59
C LEU A 111 3.24 23.87 1.44
N ILE A 112 2.14 24.60 1.53
CA ILE A 112 1.18 24.75 0.42
C ILE A 112 1.32 26.15 -0.14
N THR A 113 1.71 26.24 -1.40
CA THR A 113 1.74 27.48 -2.18
C THR A 113 0.68 27.45 -3.27
N ARG A 114 0.50 28.56 -3.99
CA ARG A 114 -0.41 28.60 -5.16
C ARG A 114 -0.08 27.56 -6.25
N LYS A 115 1.19 27.18 -6.40
CA LYS A 115 1.67 26.31 -7.50
C LYS A 115 2.19 24.95 -7.06
N LEU A 116 2.45 24.77 -5.78
CA LEU A 116 3.20 23.64 -5.27
C LEU A 116 2.77 23.31 -3.85
N LEU A 117 2.46 22.04 -3.62
CA LEU A 117 2.45 21.41 -2.32
C LEU A 117 3.79 20.69 -2.14
N THR A 118 4.50 21.00 -1.05
CA THR A 118 5.74 20.31 -0.66
C THR A 118 5.50 19.64 0.68
N LEU A 119 5.59 18.32 0.70
CA LEU A 119 5.62 17.51 1.90
C LEU A 119 7.07 17.30 2.30
N TYR A 120 7.53 17.99 3.35
CA TYR A 120 8.89 17.85 3.86
C TYR A 120 9.05 16.54 4.61
N ASN A 121 8.04 16.17 5.40
CA ASN A 121 7.94 14.86 6.04
C ASN A 121 6.49 14.55 6.42
N LEU A 122 6.21 13.26 6.47
CA LEU A 122 5.03 12.65 7.07
C LEU A 122 5.47 11.37 7.76
N ASP A 123 5.47 11.38 9.07
CA ASP A 123 5.87 10.25 9.91
C ASP A 123 4.62 9.62 10.53
N LEU A 124 4.36 8.37 10.14
CA LEU A 124 3.24 7.58 10.62
C LEU A 124 3.73 6.34 11.34
N GLN A 125 2.93 5.85 12.29
CA GLN A 125 3.23 4.65 13.05
C GLN A 125 2.00 3.76 13.21
N PRO A 126 2.12 2.43 13.01
CA PRO A 126 1.06 1.50 13.38
C PRO A 126 0.68 1.64 14.86
N ARG A 127 -0.63 1.69 15.14
CA ARG A 127 -1.14 1.93 16.49
C ARG A 127 -0.63 0.93 17.52
N ASP A 128 -0.61 -0.35 17.15
CA ASP A 128 -0.34 -1.45 18.07
C ASP A 128 1.10 -1.99 17.98
N LYS A 129 1.95 -1.35 17.17
CA LYS A 129 3.36 -1.73 16.95
C LYS A 129 4.28 -0.51 16.92
N PRO A 130 4.88 -0.12 18.07
CA PRO A 130 5.71 1.08 18.17
C PRO A 130 7.07 0.96 17.46
N THR A 131 7.41 -0.22 16.95
CA THR A 131 8.63 -0.43 16.14
C THR A 131 8.40 -0.17 14.66
N GLY A 132 7.14 -0.09 14.21
CA GLY A 132 6.83 0.19 12.81
C GLY A 132 6.86 1.68 12.52
N SER A 133 7.36 2.07 11.36
CA SER A 133 7.38 3.47 10.91
C SER A 133 7.17 3.59 9.42
N ILE A 134 6.42 4.59 9.01
CA ILE A 134 6.24 4.99 7.62
C ILE A 134 6.65 6.44 7.52
N HIS A 135 7.58 6.74 6.63
CA HIS A 135 8.02 8.08 6.32
C HIS A 135 7.65 8.40 4.87
N ALA A 136 7.10 9.58 4.63
CA ALA A 136 6.85 10.06 3.27
C ALA A 136 7.30 11.51 3.09
N GLU A 137 7.81 11.80 1.90
CA GLU A 137 8.21 13.13 1.47
C GLU A 137 7.89 13.29 -0.02
N GLY A 138 7.77 14.52 -0.49
CA GLY A 138 7.53 14.74 -1.91
C GLY A 138 6.89 16.07 -2.24
N LYS A 139 6.49 16.18 -3.50
CA LYS A 139 5.94 17.40 -4.09
C LYS A 139 4.78 17.05 -5.01
N ALA A 140 3.80 17.94 -5.03
CA ALA A 140 2.70 17.91 -6.00
C ALA A 140 2.47 19.33 -6.54
N GLY A 141 2.43 19.45 -7.87
CA GLY A 141 1.99 20.67 -8.53
C GLY A 141 0.52 20.98 -8.20
N THR A 142 0.21 22.26 -8.05
CA THR A 142 -1.17 22.74 -7.86
C THR A 142 -1.57 23.68 -9.00
N GLY A 143 -2.77 23.47 -9.55
CA GLY A 143 -3.33 24.28 -10.64
C GLY A 143 -3.06 23.70 -12.03
N GLU A 144 -2.28 24.42 -12.85
CA GLU A 144 -1.91 24.01 -14.21
C GLU A 144 -0.89 22.86 -14.21
N ASP A 145 0.13 22.97 -13.36
CA ASP A 145 1.01 21.86 -13.05
C ASP A 145 0.28 20.93 -12.08
N ARG A 146 0.19 19.66 -12.45
CA ARG A 146 -0.40 18.59 -11.63
C ARG A 146 0.61 17.48 -11.35
N SER A 147 1.85 17.66 -11.76
CA SER A 147 2.88 16.64 -11.61
C SER A 147 3.08 16.27 -10.15
N ILE A 148 3.45 15.02 -9.93
CA ILE A 148 3.70 14.47 -8.60
C ILE A 148 5.06 13.78 -8.58
N ASP A 149 5.70 13.85 -7.42
CA ASP A 149 6.93 13.13 -7.10
C ASP A 149 6.94 12.87 -5.59
N PHE A 150 6.70 11.63 -5.20
CA PHE A 150 6.63 11.21 -3.80
C PHE A 150 7.51 10.00 -3.55
N ASN A 151 8.20 10.02 -2.41
CA ASN A 151 8.95 8.89 -1.90
C ASN A 151 8.33 8.46 -0.56
N PHE A 152 8.21 7.15 -0.38
CA PHE A 152 7.73 6.53 0.83
C PHE A 152 8.76 5.49 1.27
N ASN A 153 9.12 5.50 2.54
CA ASN A 153 9.91 4.46 3.17
C ASN A 153 9.09 3.87 4.30
N PHE A 154 9.09 2.56 4.43
CA PHE A 154 8.40 1.90 5.52
C PHE A 154 9.29 0.82 6.13
N GLU A 155 9.25 0.70 7.44
CA GLU A 155 10.07 -0.22 8.19
C GLU A 155 9.23 -0.93 9.24
N HIS A 156 9.42 -2.25 9.35
CA HIS A 156 8.80 -3.10 10.36
C HIS A 156 7.26 -2.97 10.45
N ILE A 157 6.58 -2.83 9.30
CA ILE A 157 5.13 -2.71 9.23
C ILE A 157 4.48 -4.09 9.33
N PRO A 158 3.60 -4.34 10.32
CA PRO A 158 2.85 -5.60 10.38
C PRO A 158 1.98 -5.77 9.14
N VAL A 159 2.15 -6.86 8.39
CA VAL A 159 1.42 -7.05 7.11
C VAL A 159 -0.04 -7.45 7.30
N GLU A 160 -0.39 -8.00 8.45
CA GLU A 160 -1.68 -8.61 8.76
C GLU A 160 -2.86 -7.69 8.45
N GLU A 161 -2.76 -6.43 8.86
CA GLU A 161 -3.85 -5.46 8.73
C GLU A 161 -3.97 -4.88 7.31
N TRP A 162 -2.90 -5.00 6.52
CA TRP A 162 -2.81 -4.51 5.14
C TRP A 162 -3.27 -5.55 4.12
N LEU A 163 -3.37 -6.82 4.54
CA LEU A 163 -3.80 -7.90 3.67
C LEU A 163 -5.33 -7.93 3.50
N PRO A 164 -5.84 -8.50 2.39
CA PRO A 164 -7.27 -8.79 2.23
C PRO A 164 -7.79 -9.68 3.36
N LYS A 165 -9.08 -9.58 3.69
CA LYS A 165 -9.70 -10.27 4.85
C LYS A 165 -9.35 -11.77 4.92
N GLY A 166 -9.45 -12.47 3.78
CA GLY A 166 -9.15 -13.91 3.69
C GLY A 166 -7.68 -14.29 3.91
N TRP A 167 -6.78 -13.32 4.03
CA TRP A 167 -5.34 -13.53 4.27
C TRP A 167 -4.89 -13.05 5.66
N ARG A 168 -5.67 -12.14 6.28
CA ARG A 168 -5.30 -11.50 7.55
C ARG A 168 -5.08 -12.47 8.67
N GLU A 169 -5.77 -13.60 8.69
CA GLU A 169 -5.63 -14.60 9.76
C GLU A 169 -4.46 -15.57 9.50
N HIS A 170 -4.01 -15.68 8.26
CA HIS A 170 -3.09 -16.73 7.82
C HIS A 170 -1.67 -16.26 7.57
N VAL A 171 -1.45 -14.97 7.29
CA VAL A 171 -0.11 -14.44 7.01
C VAL A 171 0.33 -13.50 8.12
N ARG A 172 1.55 -13.69 8.61
CA ARG A 172 2.18 -12.87 9.64
C ARG A 172 3.56 -12.42 9.20
N GLY A 173 4.02 -11.29 9.72
CA GLY A 173 5.40 -10.82 9.51
C GLY A 173 5.48 -9.31 9.46
N ASN A 174 6.69 -8.77 9.34
CA ASN A 174 6.89 -7.32 9.23
C ASN A 174 7.50 -6.98 7.88
N ALA A 175 6.85 -6.10 7.13
CA ALA A 175 7.32 -5.63 5.84
C ALA A 175 8.16 -4.35 6.00
N SER A 176 9.22 -4.28 5.20
CA SER A 176 10.06 -3.10 5.04
C SER A 176 10.30 -2.86 3.55
N GLY A 177 10.48 -1.60 3.16
CA GLY A 177 10.59 -1.27 1.76
C GLY A 177 10.56 0.21 1.45
N LYS A 178 10.60 0.49 0.15
CA LYS A 178 10.60 1.85 -0.39
C LYS A 178 9.69 1.92 -1.60
N ILE A 179 9.04 3.05 -1.81
CA ILE A 179 8.20 3.34 -2.96
C ILE A 179 8.59 4.71 -3.49
N SER A 180 8.84 4.81 -4.79
CA SER A 180 8.98 6.08 -5.51
C SER A 180 7.86 6.18 -6.53
N TRP A 181 7.09 7.27 -6.49
CA TRP A 181 5.92 7.48 -7.32
C TRP A 181 6.00 8.83 -8.01
N ARG A 182 5.99 8.82 -9.34
CA ARG A 182 6.07 10.03 -10.17
C ARG A 182 4.97 10.02 -11.22
N GLY A 183 4.52 11.20 -11.64
CA GLY A 183 3.43 11.28 -12.61
C GLY A 183 3.20 12.69 -13.12
N LYS A 184 2.56 12.78 -14.28
CA LYS A 184 2.12 14.07 -14.84
C LYS A 184 0.90 14.63 -14.11
N ASP A 185 0.12 13.73 -13.51
CA ASP A 185 -0.99 14.04 -12.61
C ASP A 185 -1.10 12.92 -11.55
N PRO A 186 -1.95 13.09 -10.51
CA PRO A 186 -2.14 12.09 -9.46
C PRO A 186 -2.85 10.80 -9.92
N LYS A 187 -3.25 10.69 -11.19
CA LYS A 187 -3.95 9.49 -11.67
C LYS A 187 -2.94 8.39 -11.96
N LEU A 188 -3.30 7.16 -11.58
CA LEU A 188 -2.44 6.00 -11.76
C LEU A 188 -2.07 5.81 -13.24
N GLU A 189 -3.01 6.08 -14.14
CA GLU A 189 -2.87 5.93 -15.59
C GLU A 189 -1.79 6.81 -16.22
N ASN A 190 -1.44 7.92 -15.56
CA ASN A 190 -0.45 8.89 -16.00
C ASN A 190 0.79 8.91 -15.09
N SER A 191 0.99 7.82 -14.35
CA SER A 191 2.05 7.70 -13.36
C SER A 191 2.96 6.49 -13.60
N THR A 192 4.18 6.61 -13.10
CA THR A 192 5.17 5.56 -13.02
C THR A 192 5.65 5.44 -11.58
N GLY A 193 6.18 4.29 -11.25
CA GLY A 193 6.85 4.14 -9.97
C GLY A 193 7.54 2.81 -9.79
N GLU A 194 8.28 2.75 -8.72
CA GLU A 194 9.11 1.63 -8.33
C GLU A 194 8.87 1.37 -6.86
N ALA A 195 8.76 0.10 -6.48
CA ALA A 195 8.63 -0.32 -5.11
C ALA A 195 9.52 -1.51 -4.83
N THR A 196 10.06 -1.58 -3.62
CA THR A 196 10.74 -2.76 -3.09
C THR A 196 10.04 -3.17 -1.81
N LEU A 197 9.91 -4.48 -1.62
CA LEU A 197 9.34 -5.04 -0.40
C LEU A 197 10.18 -6.22 0.06
N ARG A 198 10.44 -6.27 1.36
CA ARG A 198 11.01 -7.41 2.06
C ARG A 198 10.14 -7.72 3.28
N LEU A 199 9.86 -8.99 3.50
CA LEU A 199 9.10 -9.48 4.64
C LEU A 199 10.04 -10.24 5.58
N ASP A 200 10.23 -9.70 6.78
CA ASP A 200 11.03 -10.34 7.82
C ASP A 200 10.14 -11.13 8.79
N GLY A 201 10.57 -12.35 9.13
CA GLY A 201 9.83 -13.24 10.02
C GLY A 201 8.49 -13.70 9.43
N GLY A 202 8.40 -13.79 8.11
CA GLY A 202 7.20 -14.20 7.40
C GLY A 202 6.72 -15.58 7.84
N ARG A 203 5.45 -15.70 8.18
CA ARG A 203 4.81 -16.98 8.49
C ARG A 203 3.50 -17.10 7.76
N ILE A 204 3.27 -18.28 7.20
CA ILE A 204 2.01 -18.64 6.56
C ILE A 204 1.44 -19.81 7.36
N ILE A 205 0.29 -19.63 7.98
CA ILE A 205 -0.32 -20.59 8.90
C ILE A 205 -1.75 -20.92 8.45
N GLU A 206 -2.07 -22.21 8.43
CA GLU A 206 -3.46 -22.70 8.36
C GLU A 206 -4.21 -22.17 7.12
N LEU A 207 -3.48 -21.91 6.04
CA LEU A 207 -4.06 -21.49 4.77
C LEU A 207 -4.71 -22.73 4.12
N PRO A 208 -6.01 -22.73 3.78
CA PRO A 208 -6.74 -23.94 3.40
C PRO A 208 -6.08 -24.75 2.28
N PHE A 209 -5.49 -24.07 1.29
CA PHE A 209 -4.73 -24.71 0.22
C PHE A 209 -3.52 -25.52 0.75
N LEU A 210 -2.76 -24.96 1.71
CA LEU A 210 -1.59 -25.61 2.28
C LEU A 210 -1.94 -26.86 3.09
N GLU A 211 -3.08 -26.85 3.78
CA GLU A 211 -3.57 -28.04 4.49
C GLU A 211 -3.81 -29.20 3.52
N ASN A 212 -4.35 -28.91 2.34
CA ASN A 212 -4.62 -29.94 1.35
C ASN A 212 -3.33 -30.43 0.69
N VAL A 213 -2.37 -29.53 0.40
CA VAL A 213 -1.03 -29.93 -0.04
C VAL A 213 -0.35 -30.81 1.01
N ALA A 214 -0.45 -30.47 2.29
CA ALA A 214 0.10 -31.27 3.40
C ALA A 214 -0.51 -32.67 3.47
N LYS A 215 -1.83 -32.82 3.24
CA LYS A 215 -2.50 -34.12 3.20
C LYS A 215 -1.98 -35.02 2.08
N ILE A 216 -1.75 -34.48 0.88
CA ILE A 216 -1.26 -35.26 -0.27
C ILE A 216 0.21 -35.63 -0.11
N THR A 217 1.05 -34.65 0.21
CA THR A 217 2.48 -34.85 0.42
C THR A 217 2.77 -35.67 1.67
N LYS A 218 1.77 -35.90 2.53
CA LYS A 218 1.89 -36.43 3.89
C LYS A 218 2.89 -35.63 4.74
N ALA A 219 3.14 -34.37 4.36
CA ALA A 219 4.08 -33.49 5.02
C ALA A 219 3.33 -32.42 5.81
N LYS A 220 2.99 -32.72 7.07
CA LYS A 220 2.35 -31.76 8.01
C LYS A 220 3.14 -30.44 8.14
N ALA A 221 4.45 -30.48 7.88
CA ALA A 221 5.28 -29.29 7.87
C ALA A 221 4.85 -28.23 6.83
N LEU A 222 4.00 -28.56 5.85
CA LEU A 222 3.47 -27.60 4.89
C LEU A 222 2.26 -26.81 5.39
N GLU A 223 1.57 -27.26 6.45
CA GLU A 223 0.44 -26.52 7.06
C GLU A 223 0.89 -25.19 7.68
N ARG A 224 2.19 -25.08 8.01
CA ARG A 224 2.82 -23.91 8.60
C ARG A 224 4.17 -23.67 7.95
N LEU A 225 4.27 -22.60 7.18
CA LEU A 225 5.49 -22.18 6.52
C LEU A 225 6.16 -21.06 7.31
N THR A 226 7.47 -21.13 7.46
CA THR A 226 8.30 -20.06 7.99
C THR A 226 9.23 -19.57 6.89
N LEU A 227 8.99 -18.38 6.38
CA LEU A 227 9.74 -17.81 5.27
C LEU A 227 11.06 -17.24 5.79
N ASN A 228 12.17 -17.80 5.30
CA ASN A 228 13.52 -17.30 5.55
C ASN A 228 13.86 -16.12 4.65
N ASP A 229 13.35 -16.12 3.42
CA ASP A 229 13.41 -15.00 2.49
C ASP A 229 12.04 -14.80 1.85
N CYS A 230 11.63 -13.55 1.73
CA CYS A 230 10.40 -13.16 1.06
C CYS A 230 10.56 -11.70 0.63
N SER A 231 10.89 -11.51 -0.64
CA SER A 231 11.10 -10.18 -1.20
C SER A 231 10.70 -10.12 -2.66
N PHE A 232 10.37 -8.91 -3.11
CA PHE A 232 10.13 -8.60 -4.52
C PHE A 232 10.36 -7.11 -4.78
N ALA A 233 10.57 -6.79 -6.04
CA ALA A 233 10.50 -5.42 -6.55
C ALA A 233 9.31 -5.31 -7.52
N LEU A 234 8.64 -4.17 -7.50
CA LEU A 234 7.54 -3.84 -8.40
C LEU A 234 7.94 -2.60 -9.18
N GLU A 235 7.74 -2.61 -10.48
CA GLU A 235 7.78 -1.40 -11.32
C GLU A 235 6.45 -1.26 -12.03
N TRP A 236 5.90 -0.06 -12.07
CA TRP A 236 4.71 0.22 -12.86
C TRP A 236 4.92 1.41 -13.78
N ASN A 237 4.38 1.28 -14.98
CA ASN A 237 4.20 2.32 -15.95
C ASN A 237 2.93 1.96 -16.72
N TYR A 238 1.81 2.57 -16.33
CA TYR A 238 0.50 2.15 -16.79
C TYR A 238 0.43 2.07 -18.32
N PRO A 239 -0.18 1.02 -18.91
CA PRO A 239 -0.99 -0.03 -18.26
C PRO A 239 -0.20 -1.27 -17.82
N ARG A 240 1.13 -1.19 -17.75
CA ARG A 240 2.01 -2.31 -17.38
C ARG A 240 2.48 -2.19 -15.94
N ALA A 241 2.48 -3.32 -15.24
CA ALA A 241 3.16 -3.51 -13.97
C ALA A 241 4.00 -4.80 -14.04
N GLU A 242 5.21 -4.77 -13.48
CA GLU A 242 6.12 -5.91 -13.46
C GLU A 242 6.64 -6.13 -12.03
N ILE A 243 6.36 -7.31 -11.50
CA ILE A 243 6.91 -7.80 -10.24
C ILE A 243 8.14 -8.64 -10.62
N LYS A 244 9.32 -8.20 -10.19
CA LYS A 244 10.60 -8.83 -10.51
C LYS A 244 11.37 -9.13 -9.23
N ASN A 245 12.46 -9.88 -9.38
CA ASN A 245 13.30 -10.32 -8.27
C ASN A 245 12.46 -10.96 -7.16
N ILE A 246 11.43 -11.71 -7.54
CA ILE A 246 10.63 -12.47 -6.58
C ILE A 246 11.58 -13.49 -5.98
N ALA A 247 11.68 -13.51 -4.67
CA ALA A 247 12.43 -14.49 -3.91
C ALA A 247 11.60 -14.88 -2.69
N ILE A 248 11.15 -16.12 -2.65
CA ILE A 248 10.40 -16.69 -1.53
C ILE A 248 11.06 -18.01 -1.19
N GLU A 249 11.52 -18.17 0.05
CA GLU A 249 12.18 -19.40 0.49
C GLU A 249 11.77 -19.78 1.89
N GLU A 250 11.46 -21.06 2.08
CA GLU A 250 11.62 -21.73 3.37
C GLU A 250 12.73 -22.78 3.21
N LYS A 251 13.87 -22.52 3.86
CA LYS A 251 15.09 -23.27 3.69
C LYS A 251 14.86 -24.74 4.02
N GLY A 252 15.21 -25.61 3.08
CA GLY A 252 15.05 -27.06 3.21
C GLY A 252 13.65 -27.55 2.84
N LYS A 253 12.70 -26.68 2.48
CA LYS A 253 11.38 -27.08 1.96
C LYS A 253 11.20 -26.67 0.50
N PHE A 254 11.22 -25.37 0.21
CA PHE A 254 11.01 -24.88 -1.14
C PHE A 254 11.65 -23.51 -1.33
N ARG A 255 11.89 -23.18 -2.60
CA ARG A 255 12.31 -21.87 -3.05
C ARG A 255 11.58 -21.51 -4.33
N ALA A 256 11.06 -20.30 -4.41
CA ALA A 256 10.40 -19.76 -5.59
C ALA A 256 11.11 -18.47 -6.01
N GLN A 257 11.47 -18.37 -7.28
CA GLN A 257 12.10 -17.18 -7.83
C GLN A 257 11.60 -16.85 -9.23
N GLY A 258 11.54 -15.58 -9.59
CA GLY A 258 11.17 -15.22 -10.96
C GLY A 258 10.55 -13.84 -11.11
N ARG A 259 9.67 -13.73 -12.10
CA ARG A 259 9.01 -12.47 -12.47
C ARG A 259 7.59 -12.71 -12.98
N ILE A 260 6.75 -11.71 -12.74
CA ILE A 260 5.35 -11.65 -13.13
C ILE A 260 5.10 -10.29 -13.77
N GLN A 261 4.36 -10.26 -14.86
CA GLN A 261 3.93 -9.04 -15.53
C GLN A 261 2.40 -9.03 -15.59
N VAL A 262 1.83 -7.88 -15.33
CA VAL A 262 0.43 -7.57 -15.58
C VAL A 262 0.35 -6.43 -16.59
N GLU A 263 -0.37 -6.62 -17.68
CA GLU A 263 -0.62 -5.57 -18.67
C GLU A 263 -2.10 -5.59 -19.04
N LYS A 264 -2.80 -4.46 -18.85
CA LYS A 264 -4.25 -4.35 -19.16
C LYS A 264 -5.10 -5.51 -18.59
N LYS A 265 -4.78 -5.96 -17.37
CA LYS A 265 -5.35 -7.12 -16.65
C LYS A 265 -4.90 -8.51 -17.10
N GLU A 266 -4.16 -8.63 -18.20
CA GLU A 266 -3.55 -9.89 -18.62
C GLU A 266 -2.36 -10.22 -17.72
N LEU A 267 -2.31 -11.45 -17.23
CA LEU A 267 -1.24 -11.97 -16.38
C LEU A 267 -0.31 -12.83 -17.21
N SER A 268 1.00 -12.59 -17.10
CA SER A 268 2.01 -13.47 -17.69
C SER A 268 3.24 -13.54 -16.80
N GLY A 269 4.00 -14.63 -16.85
CA GLY A 269 5.21 -14.73 -16.05
C GLY A 269 5.82 -16.12 -16.01
N ALA A 270 6.97 -16.21 -15.36
CA ALA A 270 7.63 -17.47 -15.08
C ALA A 270 8.22 -17.43 -13.67
N ILE A 271 7.91 -18.46 -12.90
CA ILE A 271 8.44 -18.69 -11.55
C ILE A 271 9.18 -20.02 -11.57
N GLU A 272 10.48 -20.00 -11.33
CA GLU A 272 11.26 -21.19 -11.02
C GLU A 272 10.90 -21.63 -9.59
N LEU A 273 10.41 -22.86 -9.47
CA LEU A 273 9.98 -23.48 -8.23
C LEU A 273 10.90 -24.67 -7.94
N GLY A 274 11.71 -24.53 -6.89
CA GLY A 274 12.52 -25.58 -6.28
C GLY A 274 11.79 -26.18 -5.09
N VAL A 275 11.69 -27.50 -5.03
CA VAL A 275 11.05 -28.24 -3.93
C VAL A 275 11.98 -29.34 -3.44
N ALA A 276 12.08 -29.50 -2.12
CA ALA A 276 12.91 -30.52 -1.51
C ALA A 276 12.40 -31.91 -1.88
N ARG A 277 13.30 -32.85 -2.18
CA ARG A 277 12.93 -34.17 -2.71
C ARG A 277 11.88 -34.88 -1.84
N TYR A 278 12.04 -34.87 -0.53
CA TYR A 278 11.15 -35.59 0.38
C TYR A 278 9.70 -35.08 0.33
N LEU A 279 9.46 -33.83 -0.11
CA LEU A 279 8.11 -33.28 -0.31
C LEU A 279 7.48 -33.75 -1.63
N LEU A 280 8.25 -34.38 -2.51
CA LEU A 280 7.83 -34.92 -3.79
C LEU A 280 7.74 -36.45 -3.80
N ASP A 281 7.98 -37.13 -2.67
CA ASP A 281 8.00 -38.61 -2.58
C ASP A 281 6.63 -39.26 -2.90
N TRP A 282 5.55 -38.48 -2.84
CA TRP A 282 4.21 -38.91 -3.22
C TRP A 282 3.99 -38.94 -4.74
N LEU A 283 4.78 -38.18 -5.50
CA LEU A 283 4.67 -38.06 -6.95
C LEU A 283 5.50 -39.17 -7.60
N PRO A 284 4.93 -40.04 -8.46
CA PRO A 284 5.73 -40.99 -9.22
C PRO A 284 6.63 -40.22 -10.20
N LYS A 285 7.90 -40.63 -10.34
CA LYS A 285 8.87 -40.01 -11.27
C LYS A 285 8.86 -38.46 -11.23
N PRO A 286 9.08 -37.84 -10.06
CA PRO A 286 9.00 -36.39 -9.93
C PRO A 286 10.00 -35.64 -10.83
N GLU A 287 11.03 -36.31 -11.35
CA GLU A 287 11.96 -35.77 -12.34
C GLU A 287 11.31 -35.44 -13.69
N GLU A 288 10.16 -36.04 -14.03
CA GLU A 288 9.40 -35.67 -15.24
C GLU A 288 8.73 -34.29 -15.10
N VAL A 289 8.38 -33.88 -13.87
CA VAL A 289 7.77 -32.57 -13.57
C VAL A 289 8.84 -31.56 -13.14
N PHE A 290 9.84 -32.00 -12.40
CA PHE A 290 10.95 -31.22 -11.86
C PHE A 290 12.29 -31.74 -12.42
N PRO A 291 12.62 -31.40 -13.69
CA PRO A 291 13.72 -32.01 -14.42
C PRO A 291 15.11 -31.55 -13.97
N HIS A 292 15.20 -30.44 -13.23
CA HIS A 292 16.48 -29.85 -12.84
C HIS A 292 16.76 -30.10 -11.36
N LYS A 293 18.03 -30.35 -11.01
CA LYS A 293 18.45 -30.54 -9.61
C LYS A 293 19.63 -29.64 -9.28
N HIS A 294 19.47 -28.77 -8.30
CA HIS A 294 20.55 -27.98 -7.72
C HIS A 294 20.11 -27.42 -6.35
N ASP A 295 21.09 -27.05 -5.52
CA ASP A 295 20.87 -26.47 -4.18
C ASP A 295 19.92 -27.30 -3.30
N ASP A 296 20.05 -28.63 -3.33
CA ASP A 296 19.23 -29.60 -2.61
C ASP A 296 17.73 -29.63 -2.97
N TYR A 297 17.34 -28.91 -4.03
CA TYR A 297 15.98 -28.88 -4.55
C TYR A 297 15.86 -29.55 -5.93
N LEU A 298 14.65 -30.02 -6.24
CA LEU A 298 14.22 -30.33 -7.59
C LEU A 298 13.43 -29.16 -8.13
N TRP A 299 13.80 -28.70 -9.32
CA TRP A 299 13.37 -27.44 -9.91
C TRP A 299 12.53 -27.64 -11.16
N THR A 300 11.56 -26.76 -11.32
CA THR A 300 10.74 -26.63 -12.53
C THR A 300 10.38 -25.18 -12.77
N THR A 301 10.13 -24.81 -14.03
CA THR A 301 9.61 -23.49 -14.37
C THR A 301 8.10 -23.55 -14.44
N VAL A 302 7.40 -22.78 -13.61
CA VAL A 302 5.95 -22.61 -13.64
C VAL A 302 5.61 -21.40 -14.49
N HIS A 303 4.87 -21.62 -15.58
CA HIS A 303 4.42 -20.54 -16.45
C HIS A 303 3.06 -20.03 -15.98
N LEU A 304 2.98 -18.73 -15.73
CA LEU A 304 1.74 -18.04 -15.36
C LEU A 304 1.11 -17.39 -16.59
N SER A 305 -0.21 -17.50 -16.73
CA SER A 305 -0.99 -16.94 -17.83
C SER A 305 -2.40 -16.54 -17.38
N GLY A 306 -3.25 -16.09 -18.31
CA GLY A 306 -4.65 -15.74 -18.05
C GLY A 306 -4.83 -14.28 -17.67
N THR A 307 -5.69 -14.00 -16.69
CA THR A 307 -5.94 -12.63 -16.21
C THR A 307 -5.78 -12.56 -14.70
N ILE A 308 -5.67 -11.35 -14.15
CA ILE A 308 -5.66 -11.16 -12.69
C ILE A 308 -6.92 -11.71 -12.00
N GLU A 309 -8.06 -11.77 -12.69
CA GLU A 309 -9.32 -12.29 -12.14
C GLU A 309 -9.46 -13.82 -12.33
N ALA A 310 -8.74 -14.38 -13.30
CA ALA A 310 -8.74 -15.80 -13.64
C ALA A 310 -7.31 -16.26 -14.01
N PRO A 311 -6.39 -16.30 -13.03
CA PRO A 311 -5.01 -16.69 -13.28
C PRO A 311 -4.92 -18.19 -13.61
N GLN A 312 -3.99 -18.54 -14.49
CA GLN A 312 -3.73 -19.90 -14.94
C GLN A 312 -2.25 -20.25 -14.76
N GLN A 313 -1.97 -21.55 -14.62
CA GLN A 313 -0.61 -22.08 -14.58
C GLN A 313 -0.53 -23.50 -15.14
N ASP A 314 0.67 -23.90 -15.55
CA ASP A 314 0.92 -25.16 -16.28
C ASP A 314 1.40 -26.34 -15.41
N LEU A 315 1.85 -26.08 -14.18
CA LEU A 315 2.38 -27.09 -13.25
C LEU A 315 1.33 -28.14 -12.89
N SER A 316 0.10 -27.73 -12.61
CA SER A 316 -0.97 -28.68 -12.25
C SER A 316 -1.27 -29.67 -13.37
N SER A 317 -1.27 -29.20 -14.63
CA SER A 317 -1.48 -30.07 -15.80
C SER A 317 -0.36 -31.11 -15.93
N ARG A 318 0.90 -30.69 -15.71
CA ARG A 318 2.07 -31.59 -15.73
C ARG A 318 2.04 -32.62 -14.62
N ILE A 319 1.70 -32.21 -13.39
CA ILE A 319 1.51 -33.13 -12.26
C ILE A 319 0.41 -34.16 -12.57
N MET A 320 -0.72 -33.72 -13.15
CA MET A 320 -1.81 -34.62 -13.51
C MET A 320 -1.42 -35.62 -14.59
N GLU A 321 -0.61 -35.23 -15.57
CA GLU A 321 -0.18 -36.12 -16.65
C GLU A 321 0.63 -37.30 -16.11
N VAL A 322 1.55 -37.04 -15.18
CA VAL A 322 2.36 -38.07 -14.50
C VAL A 322 1.50 -38.96 -13.59
N LEU A 323 0.41 -38.42 -13.05
CA LEU A 323 -0.53 -39.14 -12.18
C LEU A 323 -1.64 -39.88 -12.93
N LYS A 324 -1.78 -39.74 -14.26
CA LYS A 324 -2.76 -40.53 -15.04
C LYS A 324 -2.52 -42.03 -14.94
N GLU A 325 -1.32 -42.46 -14.55
CA GLU A 325 -0.99 -43.85 -14.24
C GLU A 325 -1.50 -44.32 -12.85
N ASN A 326 -1.98 -43.42 -11.97
CA ASN A 326 -2.59 -43.71 -10.66
C ASN A 326 -3.62 -42.63 -10.24
N PRO A 327 -4.90 -42.74 -10.64
CA PRO A 327 -5.89 -41.69 -10.44
C PRO A 327 -6.40 -41.64 -8.99
N GLY A 328 -5.86 -40.72 -8.19
CA GLY A 328 -6.45 -40.36 -6.89
C GLY A 328 -7.49 -39.25 -7.04
N ALA A 329 -8.77 -39.55 -6.76
CA ALA A 329 -9.87 -38.56 -6.75
C ALA A 329 -9.61 -37.32 -5.86
N ALA A 330 -8.70 -37.43 -4.88
CA ALA A 330 -8.29 -36.34 -3.99
C ALA A 330 -7.51 -35.20 -4.70
N LEU A 331 -6.83 -35.49 -5.82
CA LEU A 331 -6.02 -34.48 -6.55
C LEU A 331 -6.88 -33.54 -7.39
N GLY A 332 -7.94 -34.06 -8.02
CA GLY A 332 -8.85 -33.25 -8.82
C GLY A 332 -9.58 -32.18 -7.98
N LEU A 333 -9.96 -32.52 -6.74
CA LEU A 333 -10.53 -31.58 -5.78
C LEU A 333 -9.52 -30.47 -5.43
N LEU A 334 -8.26 -30.83 -5.21
CA LEU A 334 -7.20 -29.91 -4.83
C LEU A 334 -6.86 -28.88 -5.91
N LEU A 335 -6.83 -29.31 -7.17
CA LEU A 335 -6.58 -28.41 -8.29
C LEU A 335 -7.72 -27.41 -8.49
N ARG A 336 -8.95 -27.85 -8.24
CA ARG A 336 -10.12 -26.96 -8.24
C ARG A 336 -10.03 -25.95 -7.08
N GLU A 337 -9.71 -26.41 -5.88
CA GLU A 337 -9.53 -25.55 -4.71
C GLU A 337 -8.34 -24.58 -4.88
N PHE A 338 -7.26 -24.98 -5.56
CA PHE A 338 -6.17 -24.07 -5.91
C PHE A 338 -6.61 -22.99 -6.90
N GLY A 339 -7.39 -23.36 -7.91
CA GLY A 339 -7.99 -22.39 -8.84
C GLY A 339 -8.95 -21.42 -8.15
N GLU A 340 -9.82 -21.92 -7.27
CA GLU A 340 -10.70 -21.09 -6.43
C GLU A 340 -9.91 -20.20 -5.47
N TRP A 341 -8.85 -20.73 -4.85
CA TRP A 341 -7.97 -19.98 -3.98
C TRP A 341 -7.23 -18.87 -4.72
N LEU A 342 -6.66 -19.15 -5.90
CA LEU A 342 -6.03 -18.12 -6.74
C LEU A 342 -7.05 -17.03 -7.09
N LYS A 343 -8.28 -17.42 -7.47
CA LYS A 343 -9.35 -16.46 -7.74
C LYS A 343 -9.68 -15.60 -6.52
N ASN A 344 -9.70 -16.16 -5.32
CA ASN A 344 -9.94 -15.40 -4.08
C ASN A 344 -8.72 -14.57 -3.64
N ALA A 345 -7.51 -15.00 -3.99
CA ALA A 345 -6.28 -14.30 -3.68
C ALA A 345 -6.09 -13.03 -4.53
N PHE A 346 -6.48 -13.10 -5.80
CA PHE A 346 -6.37 -11.98 -6.74
C PHE A 346 -7.70 -11.25 -6.99
N GLY A 347 -8.84 -11.88 -6.66
CA GLY A 347 -10.17 -11.28 -6.68
C GLY A 347 -10.39 -10.45 -5.44
N GLY A 348 -10.26 -9.12 -5.57
CA GLY A 348 -10.57 -8.21 -4.49
C GLY A 348 -12.07 -8.16 -4.21
N GLU A 349 -12.47 -8.62 -3.03
CA GLU A 349 -13.63 -8.08 -2.30
C GLU A 349 -13.17 -7.30 -1.06
#